data_AF-A0A5D0NBD6-F1
#
_entry.id   AF-A0A5D0NBD6-F1
#
_cell.length_a   1.000
_cell.length_b   1.000
_cell.length_c   1.000
_cell.angle_alpha   90.00
_cell.angle_beta   90.00
_cell.angle_gamma   90.00
#
_symmetry.space_group_name_H-M   'P 1'
#
loop_
_entity.id
_entity.type
_entity.pdbx_description
1 polymer ?
#
loop_
_entity_poly.entity_id
_entity_poly.type
_entity_poly.pdbx_seq_one_letter_code
_entity_poly.pdbx_strand_id
1 'polypeptide(L)'
;MKYCPRCKEIKSVSEFGSNRAHKTGLADYCRPCHNQTMVETKNRNHGSGRNYLLKLRYGVTEEEVEQMIAEQGGICVICLRDEPKHVDHDHMTGLVRRILCFRCNGALGQFEDDPERLRLAAEYLELDGSHARRLELETGARVLGGPDRVRSDPDWRRRSAAAGTARHYHLRRRYGINDADAQWLLKMQVGYCAACFDHPAEHVDHDHRTGAVRGIACHGCNTGMGQLRDDPVALRRAADYLTGGLVKAVPARDGGTRLSFTVPDIDPLNVPPGGWTVHWEADGRHRKANPEFGVLIGGPAWTG
;
A
#
# COMPACT_ATOMS: atom_id res chain seq x y z
N MET A 1 -12.72 18.27 -47.66
CA MET A 1 -11.81 19.27 -47.05
C MET A 1 -12.60 20.19 -46.15
N LYS A 2 -12.02 20.68 -45.05
CA LYS A 2 -12.65 21.62 -44.11
C LYS A 2 -11.62 22.61 -43.58
N TYR A 3 -12.01 23.88 -43.44
CA TYR A 3 -11.16 24.94 -42.89
C TYR A 3 -11.14 24.90 -41.37
N CYS A 4 -9.95 24.98 -40.76
CA CYS A 4 -9.78 25.14 -39.32
C CYS A 4 -9.53 26.62 -38.98
N PRO A 5 -10.43 27.31 -38.24
CA PRO A 5 -10.29 28.74 -37.95
C PRO A 5 -9.13 29.09 -37.01
N ARG A 6 -8.58 28.11 -36.29
CA ARG A 6 -7.46 28.33 -35.35
C ARG A 6 -6.10 28.34 -36.06
N CYS A 7 -5.76 27.28 -36.80
CA CYS A 7 -4.50 27.22 -37.56
C CYS A 7 -4.60 27.87 -38.95
N LYS A 8 -5.81 28.26 -39.37
CA LYS A 8 -6.09 28.92 -40.66
C LYS A 8 -5.74 28.07 -41.90
N GLU A 9 -5.72 26.74 -41.74
CA GLU A 9 -5.43 25.80 -42.82
C GLU A 9 -6.69 25.03 -43.25
N ILE A 10 -6.75 24.66 -44.53
CA ILE A 10 -7.75 23.74 -45.08
C ILE A 10 -7.20 22.31 -44.96
N LYS A 11 -7.91 21.46 -44.23
CA LYS A 11 -7.47 20.10 -43.88
C LYS A 11 -8.45 19.03 -44.35
N SER A 12 -8.02 17.77 -44.33
CA SER A 12 -8.92 16.66 -44.59
C SER A 12 -9.99 16.60 -43.50
N VAL A 13 -11.21 16.18 -43.86
CA VAL A 13 -12.30 15.97 -42.88
C VAL A 13 -11.94 14.90 -41.83
N SER A 14 -11.05 13.96 -42.16
CA SER A 14 -10.54 12.95 -41.23
C SER A 14 -9.70 13.52 -40.08
N GLU A 15 -9.17 14.73 -40.24
CA GLU A 15 -8.36 15.42 -39.22
C GLU A 15 -9.22 16.17 -38.18
N PHE A 16 -10.55 16.12 -38.31
CA PHE A 16 -11.49 16.72 -37.38
C PHE A 16 -12.13 15.64 -36.49
N GLY A 17 -12.51 16.01 -35.27
CA GLY A 17 -13.31 15.15 -34.40
C GLY A 17 -14.76 15.10 -34.86
N SER A 18 -15.48 14.04 -34.48
CA SER A 18 -16.94 13.99 -34.65
C SER A 18 -17.62 14.85 -33.59
N ASN A 19 -18.63 15.63 -33.99
CA ASN A 19 -19.46 16.39 -33.08
C ASN A 19 -20.90 16.40 -33.59
N ARG A 20 -21.77 15.61 -32.96
CA ARG A 20 -23.18 15.43 -33.36
C ARG A 20 -24.02 16.69 -33.17
N ALA A 21 -23.58 17.65 -32.35
CA ALA A 21 -24.29 18.90 -32.13
C ALA A 21 -24.13 19.90 -33.30
N HIS A 22 -23.08 19.74 -34.14
CA HIS A 22 -22.88 20.60 -35.31
C HIS A 22 -23.62 20.09 -36.53
N LYS A 23 -24.13 21.02 -37.35
CA LYS A 23 -24.83 20.72 -38.62
C LYS A 23 -24.02 19.82 -39.57
N THR A 24 -22.69 19.93 -39.56
CA THR A 24 -21.80 19.13 -40.41
C THR A 24 -21.35 17.81 -39.76
N GLY A 25 -21.74 17.52 -38.51
CA GLY A 25 -21.30 16.36 -37.75
C GLY A 25 -19.82 16.35 -37.34
N LEU A 26 -19.10 17.45 -37.58
CA LEU A 26 -17.65 17.60 -37.37
C LEU A 26 -17.36 18.78 -36.46
N ALA A 27 -16.36 18.65 -35.59
CA ALA A 27 -15.87 19.73 -34.73
C ALA A 27 -15.32 20.92 -35.55
N ASP A 28 -15.34 22.13 -34.97
CA ASP A 28 -14.88 23.34 -35.65
C ASP A 28 -13.37 23.39 -35.86
N TYR A 29 -12.60 22.87 -34.90
CA TYR A 29 -11.14 22.82 -34.96
C TYR A 29 -10.65 21.43 -35.41
N CYS A 30 -9.52 21.41 -36.13
CA CYS A 30 -8.79 20.16 -36.35
C CYS A 30 -8.30 19.59 -35.01
N ARG A 31 -8.07 18.27 -34.93
CA ARG A 31 -7.71 17.57 -33.68
C ARG A 31 -6.53 18.22 -32.92
N PRO A 32 -5.42 18.62 -33.56
CA PRO A 32 -4.33 19.32 -32.85
C PRO A 32 -4.78 20.63 -32.21
N CYS A 33 -5.51 21.46 -32.97
CA CYS A 33 -6.05 22.73 -32.49
C CYS A 33 -7.09 22.54 -31.38
N HIS A 34 -7.94 21.52 -31.49
CA HIS A 34 -8.90 21.17 -30.46
C HIS A 34 -8.20 20.77 -29.15
N ASN A 35 -7.16 19.93 -29.22
CA ASN A 35 -6.39 19.53 -28.05
C ASN A 35 -5.74 20.73 -27.36
N GLN A 36 -5.18 21.67 -28.13
CA GLN A 36 -4.64 22.92 -27.58
C GLN A 36 -5.73 23.75 -26.89
N THR A 37 -6.89 23.95 -27.52
CA THR A 37 -8.01 24.69 -26.91
C THR A 37 -8.48 24.03 -25.61
N MET A 38 -8.53 22.71 -25.57
CA MET A 38 -8.91 21.96 -24.36
C MET A 38 -7.91 22.17 -23.22
N VAL A 39 -6.61 22.18 -23.51
CA VAL A 39 -5.57 22.46 -22.50
C VAL A 39 -5.67 23.90 -22.01
N GLU A 40 -5.80 24.87 -22.92
CA GLU A 40 -5.95 26.29 -22.55
C GLU A 40 -7.20 26.55 -21.71
N THR A 41 -8.33 25.94 -22.08
CA THR A 41 -9.59 26.06 -21.32
C THR A 41 -9.44 25.45 -19.94
N LYS A 42 -8.79 24.29 -19.82
CA LYS A 42 -8.50 23.67 -18.52
C LYS A 42 -7.61 24.56 -17.67
N ASN A 43 -6.51 25.09 -18.21
CA ASN A 43 -5.61 25.96 -17.47
C ASN A 43 -6.28 27.29 -17.09
N ARG A 44 -7.10 27.88 -17.96
CA ARG A 44 -7.83 29.12 -17.65
C ARG A 44 -8.86 28.92 -16.54
N ASN A 45 -9.61 27.82 -16.58
CA ASN A 45 -10.72 27.58 -15.65
C ASN A 45 -10.27 26.93 -14.33
N HIS A 46 -9.18 26.16 -14.35
CA HIS A 46 -8.72 25.37 -13.21
C HIS A 46 -7.26 25.66 -12.81
N GLY A 47 -6.59 26.62 -13.44
CA GLY A 47 -5.17 26.93 -13.21
C GLY A 47 -4.22 25.94 -13.91
N SER A 48 -4.44 24.64 -13.69
CA SER A 48 -3.62 23.57 -14.25
C SER A 48 -4.45 22.33 -14.61
N GLY A 49 -3.88 21.46 -15.45
CA GLY A 49 -4.45 20.14 -15.73
C GLY A 49 -4.47 19.20 -14.52
N ARG A 50 -3.52 19.35 -13.58
CA ARG A 50 -3.46 18.58 -12.33
C ARG A 50 -4.60 19.02 -11.41
N ASN A 51 -4.80 20.32 -11.18
CA ASN A 51 -5.89 20.84 -10.35
C ASN A 51 -7.26 20.43 -10.90
N TYR A 52 -7.44 20.44 -12.23
CA TYR A 52 -8.64 19.91 -12.86
C TYR A 52 -8.89 18.43 -12.50
N LEU A 53 -7.85 17.59 -12.58
CA LEU A 53 -7.97 16.17 -12.27
C LEU A 53 -8.21 15.91 -10.77
N LEU A 54 -7.58 16.68 -9.88
CA LEU A 54 -7.79 16.58 -8.44
C LEU A 54 -9.24 16.92 -8.06
N LYS A 55 -9.77 18.03 -8.58
CA LYS A 55 -11.17 18.43 -8.36
C LYS A 55 -12.14 17.38 -8.91
N LEU A 56 -11.85 16.83 -10.10
CA LEU A 56 -12.71 15.84 -10.73
C LEU A 56 -12.73 14.49 -10.00
N ARG A 57 -11.57 14.03 -9.48
CA ARG A 57 -11.45 12.69 -8.88
C ARG A 57 -11.70 12.67 -7.38
N TYR A 58 -11.29 13.73 -6.68
CA TYR A 58 -11.19 13.74 -5.22
C TYR A 58 -11.91 14.94 -4.59
N GLY A 59 -12.44 15.86 -5.39
CA GLY A 59 -13.11 17.06 -4.88
C GLY A 59 -12.17 18.07 -4.22
N VAL A 60 -10.84 17.90 -4.33
CA VAL A 60 -9.85 18.79 -3.71
C VAL A 60 -9.03 19.58 -4.73
N THR A 61 -8.48 20.71 -4.31
CA THR A 61 -7.57 21.54 -5.12
C THR A 61 -6.10 21.20 -4.89
N GLU A 62 -5.22 21.71 -5.74
CA GLU A 62 -3.77 21.60 -5.50
C GLU A 62 -3.36 22.28 -4.18
N GLU A 63 -3.93 23.43 -3.88
CA GLU A 63 -3.66 24.19 -2.67
C GLU A 63 -4.10 23.42 -1.40
N GLU A 64 -5.27 22.77 -1.44
CA GLU A 64 -5.74 21.91 -0.35
C GLU A 64 -4.83 20.69 -0.14
N VAL A 65 -4.32 20.10 -1.23
CA VAL A 65 -3.35 19.00 -1.14
C VAL A 65 -2.04 19.49 -0.53
N GLU A 66 -1.53 20.65 -0.93
CA GLU A 66 -0.33 21.26 -0.35
C GLU A 66 -0.51 21.56 1.14
N GLN A 67 -1.69 22.06 1.53
CA GLN A 67 -2.04 22.27 2.93
C GLN A 67 -2.04 20.95 3.72
N MET A 68 -2.65 19.88 3.21
CA MET A 68 -2.62 18.57 3.88
C MET A 68 -1.19 18.04 4.06
N ILE A 69 -0.32 18.23 3.06
CA ILE A 69 1.10 17.85 3.14
C ILE A 69 1.81 18.67 4.23
N ALA A 70 1.54 19.98 4.31
CA ALA A 70 2.10 20.86 5.34
C ALA A 70 1.63 20.47 6.74
N GLU A 71 0.35 20.20 6.94
CA GLU A 71 -0.22 19.72 8.22
C GLU A 71 0.41 18.40 8.68
N GLN A 72 0.79 17.54 7.74
CA GLN A 72 1.49 16.29 8.02
C GLN A 72 2.99 16.48 8.36
N GLY A 73 3.52 17.70 8.28
CA GLY A 73 4.96 17.94 8.40
C GLY A 73 5.76 17.39 7.21
N GLY A 74 5.14 17.25 6.04
CA GLY A 74 5.79 16.76 4.82
C GLY A 74 6.08 15.25 4.81
N ILE A 75 5.47 14.47 5.70
CA ILE A 75 5.72 13.03 5.80
C ILE A 75 4.46 12.17 5.64
N CYS A 76 4.63 10.97 5.10
CA CYS A 76 3.57 9.97 5.05
C CYS A 76 3.18 9.54 6.47
N VAL A 77 1.92 9.78 6.84
CA VAL A 77 1.40 9.48 8.18
C VAL A 77 1.45 8.00 8.53
N ILE A 78 1.45 7.08 7.56
CA ILE A 78 1.53 5.64 7.85
C ILE A 78 2.95 5.21 8.19
N CYS A 79 3.96 5.55 7.36
CA CYS A 79 5.31 4.98 7.52
C CYS A 79 6.32 5.90 8.20
N LEU A 80 6.04 7.20 8.32
CA LEU A 80 6.96 8.20 8.90
C LEU A 80 8.39 8.17 8.31
N ARG A 81 8.52 7.80 7.03
CA ARG A 81 9.82 7.66 6.35
C ARG A 81 9.89 8.35 4.98
N ASP A 82 8.76 8.41 4.28
CA ASP A 82 8.72 8.85 2.89
C ASP A 82 7.82 10.08 2.72
N GLU A 83 8.15 10.89 1.72
CA GLU A 83 7.33 12.02 1.30
C GLU A 83 5.94 11.56 0.81
N PRO A 84 4.87 12.26 1.22
CA PRO A 84 3.51 12.01 0.76
C PRO A 84 3.31 12.60 -0.65
N LYS A 85 2.75 11.81 -1.57
CA LYS A 85 2.58 12.19 -2.99
C LYS A 85 1.22 11.80 -3.59
N HIS A 86 0.47 10.93 -2.93
CA HIS A 86 -0.77 10.35 -3.44
C HIS A 86 -1.94 10.72 -2.53
N VAL A 87 -3.01 11.24 -3.14
CA VAL A 87 -4.28 11.48 -2.43
C VAL A 87 -4.92 10.14 -2.15
N ASP A 88 -4.98 9.78 -0.87
CA ASP A 88 -5.69 8.61 -0.41
C ASP A 88 -7.10 9.01 0.05
N HIS A 89 -8.07 8.17 -0.27
CA HIS A 89 -9.48 8.41 -0.05
C HIS A 89 -10.18 7.10 0.30
N ASP A 90 -11.30 7.22 1.01
CA ASP A 90 -12.16 6.09 1.28
C ASP A 90 -12.96 5.72 0.01
N HIS A 91 -12.87 4.47 -0.43
CA HIS A 91 -13.49 4.02 -1.68
C HIS A 91 -15.02 3.90 -1.61
N MET A 92 -15.62 3.94 -0.41
CA MET A 92 -17.06 3.86 -0.23
C MET A 92 -17.72 5.25 -0.23
N THR A 93 -17.08 6.23 0.41
CA THR A 93 -17.59 7.59 0.60
C THR A 93 -16.98 8.60 -0.37
N GLY A 94 -15.82 8.29 -0.96
CA GLY A 94 -15.04 9.22 -1.76
C GLY A 94 -14.31 10.29 -0.95
N LEU A 95 -14.43 10.28 0.38
CA LEU A 95 -13.81 11.28 1.24
C LEU A 95 -12.30 11.12 1.28
N VAL A 96 -11.58 12.21 1.06
CA VAL A 96 -10.12 12.24 1.18
C VAL A 96 -9.72 12.02 2.64
N ARG A 97 -8.87 11.04 2.88
CA ARG A 97 -8.32 10.76 4.21
C ARG A 97 -7.08 11.62 4.44
N ARG A 98 -5.98 11.35 3.71
CA ARG A 98 -4.70 12.07 3.79
C ARG A 98 -3.86 11.87 2.53
N ILE A 99 -2.68 12.51 2.50
CA ILE A 99 -1.69 12.28 1.44
C ILE A 99 -0.68 11.24 1.89
N LEU A 100 -0.55 10.15 1.15
CA LEU A 100 0.33 9.03 1.46
C LEU A 100 1.50 8.92 0.47
N CYS A 101 2.54 8.20 0.87
CA CYS A 101 3.58 7.81 -0.09
C CYS A 101 3.07 6.72 -1.04
N PHE A 102 3.71 6.56 -2.20
CA PHE A 102 3.32 5.58 -3.22
C PHE A 102 3.22 4.15 -2.67
N ARG A 103 4.18 3.75 -1.82
CA ARG A 103 4.23 2.41 -1.24
C ARG A 103 3.09 2.14 -0.28
N CYS A 104 2.83 3.03 0.68
CA CYS A 104 1.75 2.84 1.63
C CYS A 104 0.39 2.85 0.95
N ASN A 105 0.15 3.79 0.02
CA ASN A 105 -1.08 3.83 -0.76
C ASN A 105 -1.28 2.55 -1.59
N GLY A 106 -0.21 2.07 -2.24
CA GLY A 106 -0.25 0.81 -2.98
C GLY A 106 -0.55 -0.38 -2.07
N ALA A 107 0.05 -0.41 -0.88
CA ALA A 107 -0.11 -1.51 0.07
C ALA A 107 -1.55 -1.62 0.58
N LEU A 108 -2.20 -0.48 0.90
CA LEU A 108 -3.61 -0.49 1.29
C LEU A 108 -4.47 -1.20 0.24
N GLY A 109 -4.25 -0.89 -1.05
CA GLY A 109 -4.92 -1.57 -2.15
C GLY A 109 -4.55 -3.06 -2.28
N GLN A 110 -3.30 -3.47 -1.99
CA GLN A 110 -2.91 -4.90 -1.98
C GLN A 110 -3.59 -5.71 -0.87
N PHE A 111 -3.97 -5.03 0.22
CA PHE A 111 -4.77 -5.59 1.30
C PHE A 111 -6.27 -5.34 1.13
N GLU A 112 -6.70 -4.86 -0.04
CA GLU A 112 -8.11 -4.56 -0.35
C GLU A 112 -8.77 -3.58 0.64
N ASP A 113 -7.98 -2.66 1.19
CA ASP A 113 -8.41 -1.72 2.24
C ASP A 113 -9.03 -2.41 3.46
N ASP A 114 -8.63 -3.66 3.74
CA ASP A 114 -9.10 -4.45 4.87
C ASP A 114 -8.14 -4.33 6.08
N PRO A 115 -8.57 -3.68 7.18
CA PRO A 115 -7.74 -3.52 8.38
C PRO A 115 -7.44 -4.85 9.07
N GLU A 116 -8.30 -5.86 9.00
CA GLU A 116 -8.08 -7.16 9.63
C GLU A 116 -6.97 -7.93 8.90
N ARG A 117 -6.93 -7.87 7.57
CA ARG A 117 -5.84 -8.50 6.80
C ARG A 117 -4.48 -7.86 7.10
N LEU A 118 -4.45 -6.55 7.32
CA LEU A 118 -3.23 -5.85 7.75
C LEU A 118 -2.78 -6.30 9.15
N ARG A 119 -3.72 -6.47 10.09
CA ARG A 119 -3.43 -6.99 11.44
C ARG A 119 -2.91 -8.43 11.40
N LEU A 120 -3.57 -9.31 10.65
CA LEU A 120 -3.14 -10.69 10.45
C LEU A 120 -1.75 -10.78 9.81
N ALA A 121 -1.47 -9.92 8.82
CA ALA A 121 -0.14 -9.84 8.23
C ALA A 121 0.93 -9.39 9.24
N ALA A 122 0.61 -8.46 10.16
CA ALA A 122 1.54 -8.07 11.22
C ALA A 122 1.87 -9.25 12.15
N GLU A 123 0.86 -10.01 12.57
CA GLU A 123 1.03 -11.22 13.39
C GLU A 123 1.80 -12.31 12.65
N TYR A 124 1.55 -12.47 11.35
CA TYR A 124 2.26 -13.40 10.47
C TYR A 124 3.76 -13.09 10.41
N LEU A 125 4.13 -11.82 10.23
CA LEU A 125 5.53 -11.39 10.21
C LEU A 125 6.23 -11.60 11.56
N GLU A 126 5.51 -11.44 12.67
CA GLU A 126 6.04 -11.63 14.02
C GLU A 126 6.03 -13.09 14.49
N LEU A 127 5.44 -14.01 13.71
CA LEU A 127 5.26 -15.42 14.05
C LEU A 127 4.37 -15.65 15.29
N ASP A 128 3.45 -14.73 15.56
CA ASP A 128 2.56 -14.78 16.73
C ASP A 128 1.14 -15.27 16.38
N GLY A 129 0.86 -15.49 15.09
CA GLY A 129 -0.44 -15.97 14.60
C GLY A 129 -0.64 -17.49 14.63
N SER A 130 -1.87 -17.91 14.32
CA SER A 130 -2.29 -19.32 14.28
C SER A 130 -1.48 -20.18 13.30
N HIS A 131 -1.04 -19.61 12.18
CA HIS A 131 -0.21 -20.30 11.19
C HIS A 131 1.15 -20.73 11.76
N ALA A 132 1.85 -19.80 12.42
CA ALA A 132 3.15 -20.09 13.03
C ALA A 132 3.02 -21.14 14.15
N ARG A 133 1.96 -21.06 14.96
CA ARG A 133 1.65 -22.07 15.98
C ARG A 133 1.36 -23.45 15.37
N ARG A 134 0.64 -23.50 14.25
CA ARG A 134 0.41 -24.76 13.53
C ARG A 134 1.72 -25.35 13.02
N LEU A 135 2.60 -24.52 12.44
CA LEU A 135 3.90 -24.98 11.97
C LEU A 135 4.75 -25.53 13.12
N GLU A 136 4.69 -24.90 14.30
CA GLU A 136 5.36 -25.36 15.51
C GLU A 136 4.85 -26.72 15.99
N LEU A 137 3.54 -26.96 15.96
CA LEU A 137 2.96 -28.26 16.33
C LEU A 137 3.37 -29.38 15.36
N GLU A 138 3.48 -29.07 14.07
CA GLU A 138 3.80 -30.05 13.02
C GLU A 138 5.32 -30.31 12.91
N THR A 139 6.16 -29.32 13.21
CA THR A 139 7.60 -29.37 12.90
C THR A 139 8.52 -29.09 14.09
N GLY A 140 7.97 -28.65 15.22
CA GLY A 140 8.75 -28.16 16.36
C GLY A 140 9.33 -26.74 16.18
N ALA A 141 9.02 -26.05 15.07
CA ALA A 141 9.51 -24.71 14.78
C ALA A 141 8.43 -23.82 14.14
N ARG A 142 8.49 -22.51 14.40
CA ARG A 142 7.56 -21.50 13.84
C ARG A 142 7.91 -21.06 12.42
N VAL A 143 9.00 -21.57 11.85
CA VAL A 143 9.48 -21.31 10.48
C VAL A 143 10.12 -22.57 9.91
N LEU A 144 10.26 -22.61 8.59
CA LEU A 144 10.97 -23.68 7.89
C LEU A 144 12.20 -23.15 7.15
N GLY A 145 13.17 -24.02 6.92
CA GLY A 145 14.30 -23.70 6.05
C GLY A 145 15.29 -22.70 6.65
N GLY A 146 15.75 -21.77 5.82
CA GLY A 146 16.85 -20.85 6.08
C GLY A 146 18.19 -21.33 5.49
N PRO A 147 19.14 -20.41 5.21
CA PRO A 147 20.48 -20.74 4.71
C PRO A 147 21.24 -21.69 5.64
N ASP A 148 20.97 -21.61 6.95
CA ASP A 148 21.64 -22.43 7.94
C ASP A 148 21.20 -23.89 7.90
N ARG A 149 19.94 -24.19 7.57
CA ARG A 149 19.47 -25.58 7.37
C ARG A 149 20.25 -26.29 6.26
N VAL A 150 20.57 -25.58 5.18
CA VAL A 150 21.43 -26.11 4.09
C VAL A 150 22.83 -26.45 4.57
N ARG A 151 23.34 -25.69 5.55
CA ARG A 151 24.67 -25.92 6.13
C ARG A 151 24.64 -27.07 7.14
N SER A 152 23.60 -27.20 7.95
CA SER A 152 23.56 -28.10 9.10
C SER A 152 23.00 -29.50 8.82
N ASP A 153 22.12 -29.66 7.82
CA ASP A 153 21.45 -30.92 7.54
C ASP A 153 22.28 -31.82 6.58
N PRO A 154 22.81 -32.98 7.05
CA PRO A 154 23.62 -33.88 6.24
C PRO A 154 22.86 -34.51 5.07
N ASP A 155 21.56 -34.75 5.24
CA ASP A 155 20.69 -35.28 4.18
C ASP A 155 20.44 -34.22 3.10
N TRP A 156 20.57 -32.95 3.45
CA TRP A 156 20.55 -31.83 2.51
C TRP A 156 21.79 -31.69 1.65
N ARG A 157 22.91 -32.31 2.03
CA ARG A 157 24.11 -32.42 1.20
C ARG A 157 24.09 -33.64 0.28
N ARG A 158 23.27 -34.65 0.58
CA ARG A 158 23.13 -35.83 -0.28
C ARG A 158 22.44 -35.39 -1.59
N ARG A 159 23.06 -35.73 -2.73
CA ARG A 159 22.43 -35.52 -4.04
C ARG A 159 21.23 -36.46 -4.13
N SER A 160 20.06 -35.90 -4.44
CA SER A 160 18.87 -36.69 -4.79
C SER A 160 19.22 -37.64 -5.95
N ALA A 161 18.72 -38.87 -5.89
CA ALA A 161 18.87 -39.85 -6.96
C ALA A 161 18.19 -39.39 -8.28
N ALA A 162 17.18 -38.52 -8.19
CA ALA A 162 16.53 -37.88 -9.32
C ALA A 162 16.97 -36.42 -9.47
N ALA A 163 17.18 -35.96 -10.71
CA ALA A 163 17.44 -34.56 -11.02
C ALA A 163 16.19 -33.72 -10.70
N GLY A 164 16.35 -32.72 -9.82
CA GLY A 164 15.26 -31.79 -9.48
C GLY A 164 15.00 -30.76 -10.58
N THR A 165 13.87 -30.05 -10.48
CA THR A 165 13.51 -28.95 -11.38
C THR A 165 14.40 -27.71 -11.16
N ALA A 166 14.39 -26.74 -12.08
CA ALA A 166 15.07 -25.46 -11.86
C ALA A 166 14.53 -24.73 -10.60
N ARG A 167 13.22 -24.86 -10.34
CA ARG A 167 12.55 -24.33 -9.15
C ARG A 167 13.09 -24.98 -7.87
N HIS A 168 13.20 -26.31 -7.85
CA HIS A 168 13.80 -27.05 -6.73
C HIS A 168 15.18 -26.52 -6.34
N TYR A 169 16.07 -26.33 -7.31
CA TYR A 169 17.42 -25.82 -7.03
C TYR A 169 17.42 -24.35 -6.60
N HIS A 170 16.51 -23.53 -7.14
CA HIS A 170 16.35 -22.13 -6.70
C HIS A 170 15.91 -22.06 -5.24
N LEU A 171 14.84 -22.78 -4.87
CA LEU A 171 14.32 -22.82 -3.51
C LEU A 171 15.37 -23.32 -2.51
N ARG A 172 16.10 -24.39 -2.88
CA ARG A 172 17.15 -24.95 -2.01
C ARG A 172 18.26 -23.98 -1.72
N ARG A 173 18.76 -23.28 -2.75
CA ARG A 173 19.86 -22.32 -2.59
C ARG A 173 19.43 -21.07 -1.82
N ARG A 174 18.21 -20.59 -2.04
CA ARG A 174 17.75 -19.29 -1.53
C ARG A 174 17.09 -19.39 -0.15
N TYR A 175 16.29 -20.42 0.07
CA TYR A 175 15.39 -20.52 1.24
C TYR A 175 15.63 -21.78 2.08
N GLY A 176 16.53 -22.67 1.66
CA GLY A 176 16.80 -23.92 2.37
C GLY A 176 15.63 -24.91 2.41
N ILE A 177 14.62 -24.72 1.55
CA ILE A 177 13.51 -25.64 1.33
C ILE A 177 13.54 -26.20 -0.10
N ASN A 178 12.80 -27.27 -0.36
CA ASN A 178 12.64 -27.85 -1.70
C ASN A 178 11.18 -27.87 -2.19
N ASP A 179 10.94 -28.40 -3.38
CA ASP A 179 9.59 -28.50 -3.96
C ASP A 179 8.64 -29.35 -3.08
N ALA A 180 9.11 -30.45 -2.47
CA ALA A 180 8.33 -31.26 -1.54
C ALA A 180 8.03 -30.53 -0.22
N ASP A 181 8.99 -29.77 0.32
CA ASP A 181 8.74 -28.92 1.50
C ASP A 181 7.67 -27.86 1.19
N ALA A 182 7.76 -27.22 0.01
CA ALA A 182 6.78 -26.23 -0.43
C ALA A 182 5.40 -26.85 -0.65
N GLN A 183 5.32 -28.04 -1.26
CA GLN A 183 4.07 -28.77 -1.42
C GLN A 183 3.47 -29.20 -0.07
N TRP A 184 4.31 -29.61 0.87
CA TRP A 184 3.87 -29.94 2.22
C TRP A 184 3.31 -28.71 2.95
N LEU A 185 4.01 -27.56 2.87
CA LEU A 185 3.53 -26.29 3.41
C LEU A 185 2.18 -25.89 2.82
N LEU A 186 2.03 -25.99 1.49
CA LEU A 186 0.78 -25.67 0.80
C LEU A 186 -0.37 -26.57 1.25
N LYS A 187 -0.10 -27.88 1.42
CA LYS A 187 -1.08 -28.85 1.90
C LYS A 187 -1.48 -28.58 3.35
N MET A 188 -0.50 -28.27 4.22
CA MET A 188 -0.74 -27.89 5.61
C MET A 188 -1.62 -26.64 5.69
N GLN A 189 -1.38 -25.68 4.80
CA GLN A 189 -2.20 -24.47 4.62
C GLN A 189 -3.53 -24.68 3.89
N VAL A 190 -3.88 -25.92 3.54
CA VAL A 190 -5.09 -26.26 2.77
C VAL A 190 -5.26 -25.44 1.49
N GLY A 191 -4.15 -25.03 0.87
CA GLY A 191 -4.12 -24.26 -0.39
C GLY A 191 -4.27 -22.74 -0.25
N TYR A 192 -4.49 -22.21 0.96
CA TYR A 192 -4.75 -20.79 1.19
C TYR A 192 -3.57 -20.05 1.80
N CYS A 193 -3.57 -18.73 1.65
CA CYS A 193 -2.55 -17.80 2.12
C CYS A 193 -2.27 -18.00 3.61
N ALA A 194 -1.00 -18.10 3.97
CA ALA A 194 -0.55 -18.23 5.36
C ALA A 194 -0.84 -17.00 6.24
N ALA A 195 -1.00 -15.83 5.62
CA ALA A 195 -1.24 -14.57 6.32
C ALA A 195 -2.74 -14.25 6.42
N CYS A 196 -3.46 -14.20 5.30
CA CYS A 196 -4.88 -13.80 5.30
C CYS A 196 -5.89 -14.95 5.31
N PHE A 197 -5.47 -16.18 5.00
CA PHE A 197 -6.33 -17.37 4.89
C PHE A 197 -7.48 -17.31 3.87
N ASP A 198 -7.65 -16.21 3.15
CA ASP A 198 -8.77 -16.01 2.21
C ASP A 198 -8.42 -16.31 0.75
N HIS A 199 -7.16 -16.08 0.37
CA HIS A 199 -6.72 -16.11 -1.03
C HIS A 199 -5.83 -17.31 -1.32
N PRO A 200 -5.82 -17.84 -2.56
CA PRO A 200 -4.91 -18.91 -2.95
C PRO A 200 -3.43 -18.56 -2.65
N ALA A 201 -2.71 -19.52 -2.09
CA ALA A 201 -1.29 -19.36 -1.78
C ALA A 201 -0.42 -19.66 -3.00
N GLU A 202 0.46 -18.72 -3.36
CA GLU A 202 1.22 -18.76 -4.61
C GLU A 202 2.72 -18.53 -4.41
N HIS A 203 3.10 -17.76 -3.40
CA HIS A 203 4.46 -17.27 -3.19
C HIS A 203 5.05 -17.81 -1.89
N VAL A 204 6.25 -18.42 -1.96
CA VAL A 204 7.02 -18.76 -0.76
C VAL A 204 7.48 -17.47 -0.11
N ASP A 205 6.88 -17.15 1.03
CA ASP A 205 7.21 -15.99 1.82
C ASP A 205 8.33 -16.34 2.84
N HIS A 206 9.24 -15.39 3.04
CA HIS A 206 10.41 -15.58 3.86
C HIS A 206 10.83 -14.29 4.56
N ASP A 207 11.46 -14.44 5.72
CA ASP A 207 12.11 -13.34 6.40
C ASP A 207 13.36 -12.91 5.63
N HIS A 208 13.43 -11.63 5.23
CA HIS A 208 14.51 -11.10 4.40
C HIS A 208 15.87 -11.00 5.12
N ARG A 209 15.91 -11.15 6.46
CA ARG A 209 17.15 -11.11 7.24
C ARG A 209 17.74 -12.50 7.44
N THR A 210 16.91 -13.47 7.76
CA THR A 210 17.31 -14.84 8.11
C THR A 210 17.14 -15.82 6.96
N GLY A 211 16.33 -15.48 5.94
CA GLY A 211 15.94 -16.38 4.86
C GLY A 211 15.02 -17.52 5.29
N ALA A 212 14.54 -17.51 6.54
CA ALA A 212 13.60 -18.51 7.05
C ALA A 212 12.23 -18.33 6.39
N VAL A 213 11.65 -19.43 5.92
CA VAL A 213 10.34 -19.48 5.29
C VAL A 213 9.27 -19.43 6.36
N ARG A 214 8.40 -18.43 6.28
CA ARG A 214 7.28 -18.25 7.22
C ARG A 214 6.04 -19.02 6.76
N GLY A 215 5.86 -19.16 5.45
CA GLY A 215 4.75 -19.90 4.84
C GLY A 215 4.63 -19.61 3.35
N ILE A 216 3.46 -19.90 2.77
CA ILE A 216 3.13 -19.53 1.38
C ILE A 216 2.02 -18.48 1.41
N ALA A 217 2.32 -17.28 0.90
CA ALA A 217 1.39 -16.15 0.85
C ALA A 217 0.72 -16.03 -0.53
N CYS A 218 -0.44 -15.37 -0.57
CA CYS A 218 -1.03 -14.92 -1.83
C CYS A 218 -0.22 -13.73 -2.40
N HIS A 219 -0.44 -13.40 -3.67
CA HIS A 219 0.22 -12.28 -4.35
C HIS A 219 0.04 -10.94 -3.61
N GLY A 220 -1.20 -10.65 -3.18
CA GLY A 220 -1.56 -9.41 -2.49
C GLY A 220 -0.83 -9.26 -1.16
N CYS A 221 -0.92 -10.25 -0.27
CA CYS A 221 -0.24 -10.21 1.03
C CYS A 221 1.29 -10.12 0.86
N ASN A 222 1.89 -10.94 -0.01
CA ASN A 222 3.34 -10.92 -0.24
C ASN A 222 3.82 -9.54 -0.74
N THR A 223 3.12 -8.97 -1.72
CA THR A 223 3.46 -7.66 -2.29
C THR A 223 3.18 -6.52 -1.31
N GLY A 224 2.04 -6.57 -0.62
CA GLY A 224 1.62 -5.57 0.37
C GLY A 224 2.56 -5.50 1.57
N MET A 225 2.95 -6.64 2.14
CA MET A 225 3.97 -6.70 3.21
C MET A 225 5.29 -6.10 2.73
N GLY A 226 5.75 -6.47 1.53
CA GLY A 226 6.96 -5.90 0.93
C GLY A 226 6.87 -4.38 0.70
N GLN A 227 5.73 -3.85 0.26
CA GLN A 227 5.51 -2.41 0.12
C GLN A 227 5.53 -1.68 1.47
N LEU A 228 5.09 -2.35 2.54
CA LEU A 228 5.22 -1.89 3.92
C LEU A 228 6.56 -2.29 4.58
N ARG A 229 7.53 -2.73 3.78
CA ARG A 229 8.91 -3.08 4.18
C ARG A 229 9.00 -4.19 5.21
N ASP A 230 8.08 -5.15 5.15
CA ASP A 230 7.98 -6.27 6.09
C ASP A 230 7.99 -5.80 7.55
N ASP A 231 7.33 -4.66 7.82
CA ASP A 231 7.31 -4.01 9.12
C ASP A 231 5.94 -4.16 9.80
N PRO A 232 5.83 -4.95 10.88
CA PRO A 232 4.60 -5.12 11.65
C PRO A 232 4.03 -3.80 12.17
N VAL A 233 4.88 -2.81 12.47
CA VAL A 233 4.43 -1.49 12.94
C VAL A 233 3.72 -0.74 11.81
N ALA A 234 4.26 -0.81 10.60
CA ALA A 234 3.65 -0.17 9.42
C ALA A 234 2.30 -0.79 9.08
N LEU A 235 2.18 -2.13 9.19
CA LEU A 235 0.93 -2.85 8.99
C LEU A 235 -0.14 -2.46 10.02
N ARG A 236 0.20 -2.43 11.32
CA ARG A 236 -0.75 -1.98 12.36
C ARG A 236 -1.16 -0.53 12.17
N ARG A 237 -0.22 0.36 11.86
CA ARG A 237 -0.53 1.77 11.55
C ARG A 237 -1.42 1.91 10.33
N ALA A 238 -1.20 1.10 9.28
CA ALA A 238 -2.06 1.08 8.11
C ALA A 238 -3.49 0.62 8.46
N ALA A 239 -3.64 -0.40 9.31
CA ALA A 239 -4.96 -0.83 9.79
C ALA A 239 -5.66 0.31 10.56
N ASP A 240 -4.95 0.95 11.48
CA ASP A 240 -5.50 2.07 12.27
C ASP A 240 -5.78 3.30 11.42
N TYR A 241 -5.06 3.48 10.32
CA TYR A 241 -5.34 4.52 9.35
C TYR A 241 -6.67 4.29 8.65
N LEU A 242 -6.93 3.05 8.20
CA LEU A 242 -8.19 2.68 7.55
C LEU A 242 -9.38 2.81 8.50
N THR A 243 -9.22 2.46 9.78
CA THR A 243 -10.28 2.59 10.80
C THR A 243 -10.43 4.01 11.36
N GLY A 244 -9.61 4.97 10.90
CA GLY A 244 -9.63 6.36 11.40
C GLY A 244 -9.00 6.55 12.79
N GLY A 245 -8.42 5.50 13.38
CA GLY A 245 -7.75 5.53 14.68
C GLY A 245 -6.34 6.14 14.66
N LEU A 246 -5.69 6.22 13.49
CA LEU A 246 -4.31 6.69 13.38
C LEU A 246 -4.19 8.22 13.47
N VAL A 247 -4.91 8.96 12.63
CA VAL A 247 -4.75 10.41 12.47
C VAL A 247 -5.84 11.14 13.24
N LYS A 248 -5.45 11.90 14.26
CA LYS A 248 -6.35 12.63 15.16
C LYS A 248 -6.05 14.12 15.14
N ALA A 249 -7.08 14.93 15.31
CA ALA A 249 -6.94 16.35 15.60
C ALA A 249 -6.82 16.55 17.12
N VAL A 250 -5.79 17.27 17.57
CA VAL A 250 -5.53 17.54 18.99
C VAL A 250 -5.25 19.03 19.22
N PRO A 251 -5.51 19.58 20.43
CA PRO A 251 -5.22 20.98 20.73
C PRO A 251 -3.74 21.32 20.53
N ALA A 252 -3.47 22.44 19.88
CA ALA A 252 -2.15 23.03 19.74
C ALA A 252 -1.85 24.00 20.89
N ARG A 253 -0.57 24.24 21.18
CA ARG A 253 -0.14 25.09 22.31
C ARG A 253 -0.52 26.56 22.16
N ASP A 254 -0.71 27.00 20.92
CA ASP A 254 -1.11 28.36 20.53
C ASP A 254 -2.64 28.57 20.54
N GLY A 255 -3.41 27.58 20.99
CA GLY A 255 -4.88 27.64 21.02
C GLY A 255 -5.56 27.16 19.73
N GLY A 256 -4.79 26.70 18.74
CA GLY A 256 -5.32 26.07 17.53
C GLY A 256 -5.52 24.55 17.64
N THR A 257 -5.61 23.89 16.50
CA THR A 257 -5.65 22.42 16.39
C THR A 257 -4.52 21.94 15.49
N ARG A 258 -3.91 20.80 15.82
CA ARG A 258 -2.87 20.15 15.00
C ARG A 258 -3.14 18.66 14.83
N LEU A 259 -2.38 18.01 13.96
CA LEU A 259 -2.41 16.57 13.81
C LEU A 259 -1.60 15.86 14.90
N SER A 260 -2.11 14.70 15.30
CA SER A 260 -1.46 13.66 16.09
C SER A 260 -1.62 12.35 15.35
N PHE A 261 -0.52 11.66 15.08
CA PHE A 261 -0.54 10.34 14.43
C PHE A 261 0.52 9.38 14.96
N THR A 262 1.03 9.64 16.17
CA THR A 262 1.97 8.78 16.88
C THR A 262 1.53 8.61 18.33
N VAL A 263 2.00 7.54 18.98
CA VAL A 263 1.81 7.32 20.41
C VAL A 263 3.12 6.91 21.05
N PRO A 264 3.72 7.71 21.97
CA PRO A 264 3.22 8.99 22.47
C PRO A 264 3.03 10.05 21.38
N ASP A 265 2.09 10.96 21.59
CA ASP A 265 1.77 12.05 20.66
C ASP A 265 2.96 13.01 20.53
N ILE A 266 3.23 13.39 19.28
CA ILE A 266 4.28 14.31 18.88
C ILE A 266 3.70 15.24 17.82
N ASP A 267 3.98 16.53 17.97
CA ASP A 267 3.67 17.52 16.95
C ASP A 267 4.58 17.32 15.72
N PRO A 268 4.02 16.95 14.56
CA PRO A 268 4.82 16.64 13.37
C PRO A 268 5.65 17.83 12.87
N LEU A 269 5.24 19.07 13.18
CA LEU A 269 5.97 20.27 12.75
C LEU A 269 7.26 20.50 13.56
N ASN A 270 7.40 19.81 14.71
CA ASN A 270 8.57 19.92 15.59
C ASN A 270 9.60 18.80 15.38
N VAL A 271 9.33 17.85 14.47
CA VAL A 271 10.26 16.74 14.19
C VAL A 271 11.23 17.16 13.08
N PRO A 272 12.54 17.26 13.34
CA PRO A 272 13.49 17.62 12.29
C PRO A 272 13.58 16.50 11.24
N PRO A 273 14.06 16.80 10.01
CA PRO A 273 14.34 15.78 9.00
C PRO A 273 15.21 14.65 9.58
N GLY A 274 14.75 13.40 9.43
CA GLY A 274 15.41 12.21 10.00
C GLY A 274 15.13 11.93 11.48
N GLY A 275 14.39 12.81 12.18
CA GLY A 275 14.04 12.64 13.60
C GLY A 275 12.94 11.61 13.88
N TRP A 276 12.27 11.09 12.84
CA TRP A 276 11.11 10.20 12.99
C TRP A 276 11.43 8.80 13.51
N THR A 277 12.67 8.31 13.41
CA THR A 277 13.05 6.94 13.80
C THR A 277 12.72 6.64 15.26
N VAL A 278 13.06 7.54 16.19
CA VAL A 278 12.80 7.32 17.62
C VAL A 278 11.30 7.30 17.95
N HIS A 279 10.52 8.11 17.24
CA HIS A 279 9.06 8.17 17.39
C HIS A 279 8.38 6.97 16.76
N TRP A 280 8.89 6.48 15.62
CA TRP A 280 8.46 5.22 14.99
C TRP A 280 8.61 4.04 15.95
N GLU A 281 9.79 3.90 16.56
CA GLU A 281 10.06 2.81 17.48
C GLU A 281 9.21 2.90 18.75
N ALA A 282 9.00 4.10 19.29
CA ALA A 282 8.13 4.32 20.45
C ALA A 282 6.67 3.96 20.14
N ASP A 283 6.16 4.40 18.99
CA ASP A 283 4.82 4.08 18.49
C ASP A 283 4.65 2.59 18.26
N GLY A 284 5.64 1.94 17.63
CA GLY A 284 5.66 0.50 17.44
C GLY A 284 5.59 -0.28 18.75
N ARG A 285 6.42 0.09 19.73
CA ARG A 285 6.37 -0.53 21.08
C ARG A 285 5.00 -0.35 21.72
N HIS A 286 4.41 0.84 21.62
CA HIS A 286 3.10 1.11 22.21
C HIS A 286 1.99 0.29 21.57
N ARG A 287 1.89 0.26 20.22
CA ARG A 287 0.88 -0.53 19.51
C ARG A 287 1.04 -2.03 19.73
N LYS A 288 2.29 -2.52 19.79
CA LYS A 288 2.54 -3.92 20.11
C LYS A 288 2.06 -4.30 21.51
N ALA A 289 2.26 -3.41 22.49
CA ALA A 289 1.78 -3.61 23.85
C ALA A 289 0.25 -3.46 24.00
N ASN A 290 -0.43 -2.85 23.02
CA ASN A 290 -1.86 -2.55 23.06
C ASN A 290 -2.53 -2.96 21.73
N PRO A 291 -2.78 -4.27 21.48
CA PRO A 291 -3.32 -4.75 20.20
C PRO A 291 -4.71 -4.19 19.85
N GLU A 292 -5.49 -3.81 20.86
CA GLU A 292 -6.81 -3.16 20.71
C GLU A 292 -6.71 -1.67 20.33
N PHE A 293 -5.49 -1.08 20.33
CA PHE A 293 -5.30 0.32 19.99
C PHE A 293 -5.74 0.57 18.53
N GLY A 294 -6.69 1.49 18.33
CA GLY A 294 -7.21 1.81 16.99
C GLY A 294 -8.33 0.88 16.49
N VAL A 295 -8.71 -0.13 17.27
CA VAL A 295 -9.95 -0.89 17.08
C VAL A 295 -11.10 -0.05 17.61
N LEU A 296 -12.04 0.34 16.75
CA LEU A 296 -13.29 0.99 17.20
C LEU A 296 -14.16 -0.05 17.91
N ILE A 297 -13.98 -0.21 19.22
CA ILE A 297 -14.90 -0.96 20.08
C ILE A 297 -16.13 -0.07 20.33
N GLY A 298 -16.99 0.05 19.33
CA GLY A 298 -18.18 0.92 19.34
C GLY A 298 -18.09 2.01 18.28
N GLY A 299 -18.79 1.82 17.17
CA GLY A 299 -18.94 2.85 16.14
C GLY A 299 -19.65 4.09 16.70
N PRO A 300 -19.29 5.31 16.26
CA PRO A 300 -20.03 6.49 16.64
C PRO A 300 -21.42 6.50 15.98
N ALA A 301 -22.40 7.08 16.69
CA ALA A 301 -23.67 7.46 16.08
C ALA A 301 -23.41 8.65 15.14
N TRP A 302 -23.51 8.41 13.83
CA TRP A 302 -23.40 9.46 12.83
C TRP A 302 -24.74 10.19 12.71
N THR A 303 -24.80 11.46 13.10
CA THR A 303 -25.87 12.39 12.66
C THR A 303 -25.44 13.05 11.35
N GLY A 304 -26.35 13.07 10.39
CA GLY A 304 -26.08 13.37 8.97
C GLY A 304 -25.91 14.84 8.61
#